data_AF-A0A3D1PD71-F1
#
_entry.id   AF-A0A3D1PD71-F1
#
_cell.length_a   1.000
_cell.length_b   1.000
_cell.length_c   1.000
_cell.angle_alpha   90.00
_cell.angle_beta   90.00
_cell.angle_gamma   90.00
#
_symmetry.space_group_name_H-M   'P 1'
#
loop_
_entity.id
_entity.type
_entity.pdbx_description
1 polymer ?
#
loop_
_entity_poly.entity_id
_entity_poly.type
_entity_poly.pdbx_seq_one_letter_code
_entity_poly.pdbx_strand_id
1 'polypeptide(L)'
;MVFISVTRLHLKSPLYLPAFLWHTSLSTWQIINTPGFLGGKFLGDDRGGSWTLTVWEKQAAMKHYRNSGAHRRVMPSIHSWCDEAAVVHWETDSYFPTWEEIHRRMIAQGHITRLSQPTAAQLEKKIPSPSSEALARVLRPRKKVQPVLGSQI
;
A
#
# COMPACT_ATOMS: atom_id res chain seq x y z
N MET A 1 -1.06 17.32 -9.04
CA MET A 1 -0.87 16.58 -7.78
C MET A 1 -1.67 15.29 -7.77
N VAL A 2 -1.02 14.19 -7.40
CA VAL A 2 -1.59 12.86 -7.13
C VAL A 2 -1.42 12.52 -5.65
N PHE A 3 -2.25 11.62 -5.15
CA PHE A 3 -2.18 11.13 -3.79
C PHE A 3 -1.49 9.77 -3.74
N ILE A 4 -0.38 9.70 -3.02
CA ILE A 4 0.39 8.48 -2.78
C ILE A 4 -0.02 7.88 -1.45
N SER A 5 -0.28 6.57 -1.43
CA SER A 5 -0.46 5.79 -0.21
C SER A 5 0.46 4.59 -0.24
N VAL A 6 1.31 4.49 0.78
CA VAL A 6 2.23 3.37 0.97
C VAL A 6 1.92 2.68 2.28
N THR A 7 1.84 1.35 2.24
CA THR A 7 1.66 0.51 3.42
C THR A 7 2.73 -0.56 3.44
N ARG A 8 3.30 -0.82 4.62
CA ARG A 8 4.13 -1.98 4.90
C ARG A 8 3.44 -2.85 5.95
N LEU A 9 3.36 -4.16 5.72
CA LEU A 9 2.82 -5.16 6.65
C LEU A 9 3.79 -6.32 6.82
N HIS A 10 4.05 -6.76 8.04
CA HIS A 10 4.75 -8.01 8.35
C HIS A 10 3.81 -8.92 9.12
N LEU A 11 3.73 -10.19 8.71
CA LEU A 11 2.90 -11.18 9.38
C LEU A 11 3.68 -11.78 10.54
N LYS A 12 3.03 -11.88 11.70
CA LYS A 12 3.66 -12.47 12.89
C LYS A 12 3.87 -13.99 12.81
N SER A 13 3.18 -14.64 11.88
CA SER A 13 3.25 -16.09 11.69
C SER A 13 2.93 -16.47 10.24
N PRO A 14 3.66 -17.43 9.66
CA PRO A 14 3.38 -17.94 8.31
C PRO A 14 1.99 -18.61 8.20
N LEU A 15 1.37 -19.00 9.32
CA LEU A 15 0.01 -19.56 9.33
C LEU A 15 -1.04 -18.58 8.80
N TYR A 16 -0.78 -17.27 8.92
CA TYR A 16 -1.68 -16.24 8.37
C TYR A 16 -1.47 -16.00 6.88
N LEU A 17 -0.38 -16.51 6.28
CA LEU A 17 -0.03 -16.24 4.89
C LEU A 17 -1.11 -16.68 3.89
N PRO A 18 -1.71 -17.89 3.98
CA PRO A 18 -2.75 -18.29 3.03
C PRO A 18 -3.96 -17.36 3.05
N ALA A 19 -4.46 -17.01 4.24
CA ALA A 19 -5.56 -16.08 4.41
C ALA A 19 -5.19 -14.67 3.92
N PHE A 20 -3.98 -14.20 4.24
CA PHE A 20 -3.47 -12.92 3.79
C PHE A 20 -3.42 -12.82 2.25
N LEU A 21 -2.91 -13.85 1.56
CA LEU A 21 -2.83 -13.89 0.10
C LEU A 21 -4.22 -13.90 -0.55
N TRP A 22 -5.17 -14.63 0.03
CA TRP A 22 -6.56 -14.64 -0.43
C TRP A 22 -7.19 -13.24 -0.36
N HIS A 23 -7.12 -12.59 0.81
CA HIS A 23 -7.68 -11.25 0.97
C HIS A 23 -6.92 -10.17 0.19
N THR A 24 -5.61 -10.34 0.00
CA THR A 24 -4.80 -9.48 -0.88
C THR A 24 -5.28 -9.61 -2.32
N SER A 25 -5.61 -10.82 -2.78
CA SER A 25 -6.15 -11.05 -4.13
C SER A 25 -7.51 -10.36 -4.32
N LEU A 26 -8.41 -10.47 -3.34
CA LEU A 26 -9.71 -9.78 -3.37
C LEU A 26 -9.56 -8.25 -3.33
N SER A 27 -8.64 -7.74 -2.51
CA SER A 27 -8.33 -6.31 -2.41
C SER A 27 -7.67 -5.79 -3.69
N THR A 28 -6.82 -6.61 -4.33
CA THR A 28 -6.22 -6.32 -5.63
C THR A 28 -7.28 -6.26 -6.72
N TRP A 29 -8.23 -7.20 -6.72
CA TRP A 29 -9.34 -7.12 -7.66
C TRP A 29 -10.19 -5.88 -7.43
N GLN A 30 -10.43 -5.48 -6.18
CA GLN A 30 -11.13 -4.24 -5.88
C GLN A 30 -10.34 -3.00 -6.36
N ILE A 31 -9.04 -2.89 -6.06
CA ILE A 31 -8.25 -1.68 -6.33
C ILE A 31 -8.14 -1.39 -7.83
N ILE A 32 -7.89 -2.42 -8.65
CA ILE A 32 -7.74 -2.26 -10.10
C ILE A 32 -9.06 -1.85 -10.79
N ASN A 33 -10.20 -2.08 -10.14
CA ASN A 33 -11.52 -1.69 -10.64
C ASN A 33 -12.05 -0.39 -9.99
N THR A 34 -11.29 0.24 -9.08
CA THR A 34 -11.75 1.45 -8.38
C THR A 34 -11.47 2.71 -9.22
N PRO A 35 -12.47 3.58 -9.46
CA PRO A 35 -12.26 4.87 -10.11
C PRO A 35 -11.23 5.74 -9.38
N GLY A 36 -10.35 6.40 -10.13
CA GLY A 36 -9.30 7.25 -9.59
C GLY A 36 -8.05 6.52 -9.10
N PHE A 37 -7.96 5.20 -9.27
CA PHE A 37 -6.71 4.46 -9.11
C PHE A 37 -5.84 4.62 -10.37
N LEU A 38 -4.62 5.14 -10.21
CA LEU A 38 -3.70 5.43 -11.30
C LEU A 38 -2.66 4.33 -11.51
N GLY A 39 -2.43 3.50 -10.49
CA GLY A 39 -1.53 2.36 -10.53
C GLY A 39 -0.84 2.13 -9.20
N GLY A 40 -0.08 1.05 -9.12
CA GLY A 40 0.62 0.68 -7.90
C GLY A 40 1.73 -0.32 -8.13
N LYS A 41 2.49 -0.58 -7.09
CA LYS A 41 3.55 -1.58 -7.07
C LYS A 41 3.51 -2.33 -5.73
N PHE A 42 3.80 -3.62 -5.78
CA PHE A 42 3.90 -4.49 -4.62
C PHE A 42 5.26 -5.19 -4.62
N LEU A 43 5.97 -5.20 -3.49
CA LEU A 43 7.22 -5.94 -3.31
C LEU A 43 7.40 -6.39 -1.85
N GLY A 44 8.33 -7.32 -1.62
CA GLY A 44 8.74 -7.73 -0.27
C GLY A 44 9.91 -6.91 0.27
N ASP A 45 10.29 -7.09 1.54
CA ASP A 45 11.59 -6.70 2.09
C ASP A 45 12.37 -7.91 2.61
N ASP A 46 13.63 -7.67 2.99
CA ASP A 46 14.57 -8.68 3.49
C ASP A 46 14.16 -9.29 4.83
N ARG A 47 13.22 -8.67 5.55
CA ARG A 47 12.64 -9.18 6.80
C ARG A 47 11.28 -9.82 6.60
N GLY A 48 10.86 -10.13 5.37
CA GLY A 48 9.57 -10.76 5.07
C GLY A 48 8.36 -9.82 5.12
N GLY A 49 8.59 -8.51 5.22
CA GLY A 49 7.55 -7.50 5.14
C GLY A 49 7.06 -7.30 3.71
N SER A 50 5.79 -6.97 3.55
CA SER A 50 5.14 -6.70 2.28
C SER A 50 4.87 -5.21 2.14
N TRP A 51 5.42 -4.59 1.10
CA TRP A 51 5.24 -3.18 0.74
C TRP A 51 4.24 -3.03 -0.38
N THR A 52 3.30 -2.12 -0.21
CA THR A 52 2.30 -1.78 -1.23
C THR A 52 2.31 -0.28 -1.46
N LEU A 53 2.68 0.13 -2.68
CA LEU A 53 2.56 1.49 -3.18
C LEU A 53 1.28 1.59 -4.03
N THR A 54 0.47 2.61 -3.79
CA THR A 54 -0.70 2.94 -4.59
C THR A 54 -0.74 4.43 -4.91
N VAL A 55 -1.05 4.74 -6.17
CA VAL A 55 -1.13 6.10 -6.71
C VAL A 55 -2.58 6.37 -7.07
N TRP A 56 -3.09 7.52 -6.64
CA TRP A 56 -4.49 7.90 -6.77
C TRP A 56 -4.63 9.32 -7.30
N GLU A 57 -5.67 9.59 -8.07
CA GLU A 57 -5.97 10.95 -8.54
C GLU A 57 -6.14 11.93 -7.38
N LYS A 58 -6.79 11.47 -6.30
CA LYS A 58 -7.08 12.27 -5.11
C LYS A 58 -7.22 11.40 -3.87
N GLN A 59 -6.99 11.99 -2.70
CA GLN A 59 -7.18 11.31 -1.41
C GLN A 59 -8.59 10.72 -1.26
N ALA A 60 -9.61 11.39 -1.80
CA ALA A 60 -11.00 10.91 -1.74
C ALA A 60 -11.20 9.55 -2.44
N ALA A 61 -10.54 9.32 -3.58
CA ALA A 61 -10.62 8.04 -4.30
C ALA A 61 -9.97 6.90 -3.49
N MET A 62 -8.79 7.16 -2.92
CA MET A 62 -8.13 6.22 -2.00
C MET A 62 -9.03 5.90 -0.80
N LYS A 63 -9.62 6.92 -0.16
CA LYS A 63 -10.53 6.73 0.98
C LYS A 63 -11.77 5.91 0.60
N HIS A 64 -12.33 6.13 -0.59
CA HIS A 64 -13.45 5.34 -1.10
C HIS A 64 -13.09 3.86 -1.23
N TYR A 65 -11.93 3.54 -1.83
CA TYR A 65 -11.41 2.18 -1.87
C TYR A 65 -11.24 1.60 -0.46
N ARG A 66 -10.54 2.32 0.41
CA ARG A 66 -10.20 1.86 1.77
C ARG A 66 -11.44 1.54 2.61
N ASN A 67 -12.48 2.37 2.49
CA ASN A 67 -13.68 2.30 3.31
C ASN A 67 -14.79 1.43 2.68
N SER A 68 -14.49 0.66 1.62
CA SER A 68 -15.45 -0.19 0.93
C SER A 68 -14.91 -1.58 0.62
N GLY A 69 -15.82 -2.48 0.19
CA GLY A 69 -15.47 -3.72 -0.49
C GLY A 69 -14.66 -4.74 0.32
N ALA A 70 -13.74 -5.41 -0.36
CA ALA A 70 -12.89 -6.46 0.21
C ALA A 70 -11.84 -5.90 1.18
N HIS A 71 -11.24 -4.76 0.84
CA HIS A 71 -10.21 -4.12 1.67
C HIS A 71 -10.75 -3.75 3.05
N ARG A 72 -11.89 -3.06 3.12
CA ARG A 72 -12.52 -2.73 4.41
C ARG A 72 -12.78 -3.95 5.28
N ARG A 73 -13.21 -5.06 4.67
CA ARG A 73 -13.55 -6.29 5.40
C ARG A 73 -12.33 -6.93 6.08
N VAL A 74 -11.13 -6.83 5.49
CA VAL A 74 -9.91 -7.44 6.06
C VAL A 74 -9.14 -6.51 7.00
N MET A 75 -9.34 -5.18 6.92
CA MET A 75 -8.62 -4.22 7.77
C MET A 75 -8.58 -4.56 9.28
N PRO A 76 -9.68 -5.04 9.92
CA PRO A 76 -9.64 -5.42 11.34
C PRO A 76 -8.63 -6.53 11.65
N SER A 77 -8.36 -7.43 10.69
CA SER A 77 -7.43 -8.55 10.85
C SER A 77 -5.98 -8.12 10.98
N ILE A 78 -5.61 -6.91 10.53
CA ILE A 78 -4.23 -6.41 10.63
C ILE A 78 -3.75 -6.42 12.09
N HIS A 79 -4.63 -6.03 13.03
CA HIS A 79 -4.29 -5.97 14.45
C HIS A 79 -3.87 -7.33 15.02
N SER A 80 -4.43 -8.43 14.52
CA SER A 80 -4.17 -9.79 15.01
C SER A 80 -3.16 -10.56 14.15
N TRP A 81 -3.09 -10.33 12.85
CA TRP A 81 -2.21 -11.05 11.92
C TRP A 81 -0.80 -10.47 11.85
N CYS A 82 -0.66 -9.16 12.07
CA CYS A 82 0.61 -8.46 11.91
C CYS A 82 1.27 -8.16 13.26
N ASP A 83 2.60 -8.17 13.26
CA ASP A 83 3.50 -7.71 14.32
C ASP A 83 4.30 -6.47 13.91
N GLU A 84 4.36 -6.14 12.61
CA GLU A 84 4.80 -4.84 12.10
C GLU A 84 3.82 -4.29 11.06
N ALA A 85 3.49 -3.01 11.16
CA ALA A 85 2.60 -2.34 10.22
C ALA A 85 2.81 -0.83 10.25
N ALA A 86 3.11 -0.25 9.08
CA ALA A 86 3.34 1.17 8.92
C ALA A 86 2.63 1.70 7.67
N VAL A 87 2.13 2.92 7.74
CA VAL A 87 1.47 3.59 6.62
C VAL A 87 1.98 5.01 6.49
N VAL A 88 2.20 5.47 5.27
CA VAL A 88 2.51 6.87 4.98
C VAL A 88 1.73 7.30 3.76
N HIS A 89 1.32 8.57 3.74
CA HIS A 89 0.61 9.15 2.63
C HIS A 89 1.01 10.60 2.39
N TRP A 90 1.05 11.02 1.15
CA TRP A 90 1.36 12.40 0.79
C TRP A 90 0.84 12.74 -0.61
N GLU A 91 0.77 14.04 -0.89
CA GLU A 91 0.48 14.56 -2.23
C GLU A 91 1.78 14.99 -2.91
N THR A 92 1.86 14.78 -4.23
CA THR A 92 3.03 15.11 -5.04
C THR A 92 2.65 15.27 -6.50
N ASP A 93 3.44 15.97 -7.30
CA ASP A 93 3.27 16.02 -8.76
C ASP A 93 3.95 14.86 -9.49
N SER A 94 4.81 14.10 -8.78
CA SER A 94 5.51 12.95 -9.34
C SER A 94 4.67 11.66 -9.22
N TYR A 95 4.48 10.99 -10.35
CA TYR A 95 3.89 9.66 -10.41
C TYR A 95 5.00 8.62 -10.15
N PHE A 96 4.74 7.67 -9.25
CA PHE A 96 5.67 6.58 -8.91
C PHE A 96 7.03 7.05 -8.34
N PRO A 97 7.05 7.58 -7.10
CA PRO A 97 8.30 7.88 -6.40
C PRO A 97 9.20 6.64 -6.31
N THR A 98 10.52 6.87 -6.21
CA THR A 98 11.49 5.79 -6.03
C THR A 98 11.27 5.07 -4.71
N TRP A 99 11.71 3.82 -4.60
CA TRP A 99 11.60 3.07 -3.35
C TRP A 99 12.45 3.65 -2.22
N GLU A 100 13.55 4.30 -2.55
CA GLU A 100 14.36 5.09 -1.61
C GLU A 100 13.56 6.27 -1.04
N GLU A 101 12.88 7.04 -1.90
CA GLU A 101 12.00 8.13 -1.49
C GLU A 101 10.88 7.63 -0.57
N ILE A 102 10.25 6.52 -0.96
CA ILE A 102 9.18 5.88 -0.21
C ILE A 102 9.67 5.47 1.18
N HIS A 103 10.83 4.81 1.26
CA HIS A 103 11.41 4.35 2.51
C HIS A 103 11.77 5.53 3.43
N ARG A 104 12.43 6.55 2.88
CA ARG A 104 12.77 7.79 3.60
C ARG A 104 11.53 8.47 4.17
N ARG A 105 10.46 8.59 3.38
CA ARG A 105 9.18 9.15 3.85
C ARG A 105 8.49 8.28 4.88
N MET A 106 8.54 6.96 4.72
CA MET A 106 7.98 6.03 5.69
C MET A 106 8.67 6.16 7.05
N ILE A 107 10.00 6.34 7.08
CA ILE A 107 10.74 6.58 8.34
C ILE A 107 10.36 7.95 8.93
N ALA A 108 10.34 9.01 8.12
CA ALA A 108 10.17 10.37 8.61
C ALA A 108 8.73 10.73 9.01
N GLN A 109 7.74 10.21 8.27
CA GLN A 109 6.33 10.63 8.34
C GLN A 109 5.37 9.44 8.52
N GLY A 110 5.89 8.22 8.60
CA GLY A 110 5.07 7.02 8.72
C GLY A 110 4.31 6.96 10.04
N HIS A 111 3.05 6.60 9.93
CA HIS A 111 2.21 6.23 11.05
C HIS A 111 2.38 4.73 11.34
N ILE A 112 2.87 4.41 12.53
CA ILE A 112 2.98 3.06 13.05
C ILE A 112 1.61 2.61 13.55
N THR A 113 1.07 1.55 12.95
CA THR A 113 -0.22 0.98 13.35
C THR A 113 -0.07 0.30 14.71
N ARG A 114 -1.06 0.47 15.59
CA ARG A 114 -1.13 -0.25 16.86
C ARG A 114 -1.52 -1.71 16.60
N LEU A 115 -0.73 -2.64 17.13
CA LEU A 115 -0.88 -4.08 16.92
C LEU A 115 -1.01 -4.80 18.26
N SER A 116 -1.57 -6.01 18.24
CA SER A 116 -1.73 -6.84 19.45
C SER A 116 -0.40 -7.33 20.02
N GLN A 117 0.57 -7.65 19.15
CA GLN A 117 1.86 -8.24 19.50
C GLN A 117 2.95 -7.61 18.64
N PRO A 118 3.33 -6.34 18.87
CA PRO A 118 4.32 -5.67 18.04
C PRO A 118 5.73 -6.20 18.31
N THR A 119 6.58 -6.23 17.27
CA THR A 119 8.02 -6.49 17.43
C THR A 119 8.72 -5.32 18.13
N ALA A 120 9.91 -5.57 18.69
CA ALA A 120 10.75 -4.48 19.21
C ALA A 120 11.07 -3.43 18.13
N ALA A 121 11.32 -3.87 16.89
CA ALA A 121 11.57 -2.97 15.77
C ALA A 121 10.36 -2.07 15.44
N GLN A 122 9.13 -2.58 15.52
CA GLN A 122 7.91 -1.79 15.37
C GLN A 122 7.81 -0.70 16.46
N LEU A 123 8.12 -1.05 17.72
CA LEU A 123 8.09 -0.12 18.84
C LEU A 123 9.16 0.98 18.72
N GLU A 124 10.34 0.61 18.24
CA GLU A 124 11.47 1.52 17.98
C GLU A 124 11.36 2.26 16.63
N LYS A 125 10.30 2.00 15.85
CA LYS A 125 10.07 2.57 14.51
C LYS A 125 11.19 2.26 13.51
N LYS A 126 11.84 1.10 13.65
CA LYS A 126 12.89 0.60 12.76
C LYS A 126 12.29 -0.13 11.56
N ILE A 127 12.10 0.59 10.46
CA ILE A 127 11.49 0.10 9.24
C ILE A 127 12.58 -0.33 8.22
N PRO A 128 12.59 -1.59 7.73
CA PRO A 128 13.52 -2.07 6.70
C PRO A 128 13.43 -1.29 5.41
N SER A 129 14.47 -1.37 4.60
CA SER A 129 14.38 -0.94 3.23
C SER A 129 13.57 -1.94 2.39
N PRO A 130 12.75 -1.48 1.44
CA PRO A 130 12.13 -2.35 0.45
C PRO A 130 13.18 -3.11 -0.36
N SER A 131 12.85 -4.33 -0.81
CA SER A 131 13.71 -5.11 -1.72
C SER A 131 13.85 -4.44 -3.11
N SER A 132 14.72 -5.00 -3.95
CA SER A 132 14.99 -4.49 -5.29
C SER A 132 13.72 -4.31 -6.12
N GLU A 133 13.63 -3.15 -6.80
CA GLU A 133 12.52 -2.82 -7.70
C GLU A 133 12.32 -3.85 -8.82
N ALA A 134 13.38 -4.59 -9.19
CA ALA A 134 13.30 -5.66 -10.18
C ALA A 134 12.29 -6.75 -9.82
N LEU A 135 11.98 -6.93 -8.53
CA LEU A 135 11.02 -7.93 -8.05
C LEU A 135 9.60 -7.35 -7.86
N ALA A 136 9.39 -6.07 -8.18
CA ALA A 136 8.11 -5.42 -7.95
C ALA A 136 7.03 -5.92 -8.92
N ARG A 137 5.89 -6.35 -8.36
CA ARG A 137 4.68 -6.65 -9.12
C ARG A 137 3.90 -5.37 -9.35
N VAL A 138 3.63 -5.06 -10.61
CA VAL A 138 2.88 -3.85 -10.99
C VAL A 138 1.38 -4.09 -10.90
N LEU A 139 0.68 -3.19 -10.22
CA LEU A 139 -0.78 -3.12 -10.19
C LEU A 139 -1.23 -2.11 -11.24
N ARG A 140 -1.99 -2.57 -12.23
CA ARG A 140 -2.50 -1.74 -13.33
C ARG A 140 -4.01 -1.55 -13.19
N PRO A 141 -4.53 -0.32 -13.34
CA PRO A 141 -5.97 -0.11 -13.40
C PRO A 141 -6.57 -0.87 -14.59
N ARG A 142 -7.72 -1.50 -14.38
CA ARG A 142 -8.39 -2.34 -15.40
C ARG A 142 -9.04 -1.50 -16.49
N LYS A 143 -9.62 -0.36 -16.13
CA LYS A 143 -10.07 0.65 -17.09
C LYS A 143 -8.94 1.64 -17.28
N LYS A 144 -8.51 1.85 -18.53
CA LYS A 144 -7.60 2.95 -18.86
C LYS A 144 -8.27 4.25 -18.44
N VAL A 145 -7.62 5.04 -17.60
CA VAL A 145 -7.96 6.46 -17.46
C VAL A 145 -7.83 7.03 -18.87
N GLN A 146 -8.95 7.43 -19.49
CA GLN A 146 -8.87 8.13 -20.76
C GLN A 146 -8.06 9.40 -20.48
N PRO A 147 -7.02 9.72 -21.27
CA PRO A 147 -6.49 11.06 -21.23
C PRO A 147 -7.69 11.98 -21.48
N VAL A 148 -7.89 12.95 -20.59
CA VAL A 148 -8.79 14.06 -20.90
C VAL A 148 -8.19 14.69 -22.15
N LEU A 149 -8.70 14.32 -23.33
CA LEU A 149 -8.44 15.08 -24.54
C LEU A 149 -8.99 16.46 -24.19
N GLY A 150 -8.08 17.41 -24.00
CA GLY A 150 -8.43 18.82 -23.98
C GLY A 150 -9.31 19.08 -25.18
N SER A 151 -10.55 19.44 -24.89
CA SER A 151 -11.50 19.90 -25.88
C SER A 151 -10.85 21.05 -26.62
N GLN A 152 -10.73 20.91 -27.94
CA GLN A 152 -10.54 22.06 -28.80
C GLN A 152 -11.71 23.01 -28.58
N ILE A 153 -11.41 24.24 -28.13
CA ILE A 153 -11.96 25.48 -28.69
C ILE A 153 -10.84 26.51 -28.63
#